data_AF-A0A961X2B2-F1
#
_entry.id   AF-A0A961X2B2-F1
#
_cell.length_a   1.000
_cell.length_b   1.000
_cell.length_c   1.000
_cell.angle_alpha   90.00
_cell.angle_beta   90.00
_cell.angle_gamma   90.00
#
_symmetry.space_group_name_H-M   'P 1'
#
loop_
_entity.id
_entity.type
_entity.pdbx_description
1 polymer ?
#
loop_
_entity_poly.entity_id
_entity_poly.type
_entity_poly.pdbx_seq_one_letter_code
_entity_poly.pdbx_strand_id
1 'polypeptide(L)'
;MPKPHLQDADRGKGSHSDEPLREDRTPSHPTSWCVEQEEDKWWLSDPAAPGLLDLIELEVDPGQLIDTKRLRRIFGGRSSMWVWRHVRSGNLPEPISIGGRNFWSPVEIRQRIKEFFAGRNGKTDVGK
;
A
#
# COMPACT_ATOMS: atom_id res chain seq x y z
N MET A 1 -45.47 37.89 -19.52
CA MET A 1 -44.57 38.69 -20.37
C MET A 1 -44.34 40.00 -19.61
N PRO A 2 -43.12 40.44 -19.27
CA PRO A 2 -41.91 40.43 -20.09
C PRO A 2 -40.65 39.83 -19.41
N LYS A 3 -39.61 39.57 -20.23
CA LYS A 3 -38.27 39.13 -19.84
C LYS A 3 -37.36 40.36 -19.61
N PRO A 4 -36.53 40.43 -18.55
CA PRO A 4 -35.35 41.29 -18.54
C PRO A 4 -34.17 40.49 -19.14
N HIS A 5 -33.87 40.70 -20.42
CA HIS A 5 -32.86 41.64 -20.93
C HIS A 5 -31.44 41.25 -20.51
N LEU A 6 -30.85 40.42 -21.38
CA LEU A 6 -29.46 40.04 -21.44
C LEU A 6 -28.64 41.28 -21.82
N GLN A 7 -27.67 41.68 -20.99
CA GLN A 7 -26.67 42.67 -21.36
C GLN A 7 -25.32 41.98 -21.45
N ASP A 8 -24.89 41.80 -22.69
CA ASP A 8 -23.51 41.58 -23.08
C ASP A 8 -22.67 42.80 -22.67
N ALA A 9 -21.72 42.60 -21.76
CA ALA A 9 -20.66 43.54 -21.48
C ALA A 9 -19.33 42.93 -21.91
N ASP A 10 -19.02 43.16 -23.18
CA ASP A 10 -17.69 43.16 -23.75
C ASP A 10 -16.73 43.95 -22.83
N ARG A 11 -15.70 43.29 -22.31
CA ARG A 11 -14.62 43.97 -21.61
C ARG A 11 -13.28 43.33 -21.91
N GLY A 12 -12.61 43.92 -22.90
CA GLY A 12 -11.19 44.25 -22.77
C GLY A 12 -10.24 43.18 -23.27
N LYS A 13 -9.84 43.33 -24.53
CA LYS A 13 -8.54 42.90 -25.02
C LYS A 13 -7.44 43.62 -24.24
N GLY A 14 -6.80 42.92 -23.31
CA GLY A 14 -5.53 43.31 -22.69
C GLY A 14 -4.38 42.66 -23.44
N SER A 15 -3.68 43.45 -24.23
CA SER A 15 -2.43 43.07 -24.89
C SER A 15 -1.29 42.92 -23.89
N HIS A 16 -0.48 41.88 -24.11
CA HIS A 16 0.97 41.86 -24.00
C HIS A 16 1.59 42.30 -22.67
N SER A 17 2.02 41.31 -21.88
CA SER A 17 3.27 41.43 -21.12
C SER A 17 4.08 40.17 -21.35
N ASP A 18 5.17 40.41 -22.06
CA ASP A 18 6.37 39.62 -22.19
C ASP A 18 6.73 39.00 -20.82
N GLU A 19 6.50 37.70 -20.64
CA GLU A 19 6.97 36.98 -19.46
C GLU A 19 8.42 36.58 -19.73
N PRO A 20 9.41 37.08 -18.97
CA PRO A 20 10.80 36.78 -19.20
C PRO A 20 11.06 35.29 -18.97
N LEU A 21 11.79 34.72 -19.93
CA LEU A 21 12.45 33.43 -19.94
C LEU A 21 12.89 33.02 -18.52
N ARG A 22 12.02 32.32 -17.78
CA ARG A 22 12.40 31.66 -16.54
C ARG A 22 13.20 30.44 -16.91
N GLU A 23 14.50 30.63 -16.79
CA GLU A 23 15.54 29.62 -16.71
C GLU A 23 15.02 28.35 -16.02
N ASP A 24 15.09 27.26 -16.77
CA ASP A 24 15.59 25.98 -16.29
C ASP A 24 15.06 25.54 -14.91
N ARG A 25 13.77 25.24 -14.85
CA ARG A 25 13.28 24.23 -13.90
C ARG A 25 13.00 22.97 -14.68
N THR A 26 14.05 22.23 -14.95
CA THR A 26 13.97 20.79 -15.21
C THR A 26 12.98 20.14 -14.24
N PRO A 27 11.87 19.53 -14.67
CA PRO A 27 11.29 18.42 -13.94
C PRO A 27 12.07 17.16 -14.35
N SER A 28 13.38 17.15 -14.08
CA SER A 28 14.20 15.94 -14.18
C SER A 28 14.13 15.18 -12.85
N HIS A 29 12.92 14.96 -12.37
CA HIS A 29 12.67 13.77 -11.58
C HIS A 29 12.01 12.80 -12.53
N PRO A 30 12.73 11.80 -13.07
CA PRO A 30 12.03 10.63 -13.54
C PRO A 30 11.11 10.21 -12.38
N THR A 31 9.85 9.95 -12.69
CA THR A 31 9.02 9.04 -11.89
C THR A 31 9.66 7.65 -11.96
N SER A 32 10.88 7.54 -11.44
CA SER A 32 11.47 6.31 -10.96
C SER A 32 10.83 6.06 -9.60
N TRP A 33 9.58 5.62 -9.64
CA TRP A 33 9.02 4.75 -8.60
C TRP A 33 9.57 3.32 -8.72
N CYS A 34 10.68 3.17 -9.43
CA CYS A 34 11.53 1.99 -9.49
C CYS A 34 12.94 2.34 -8.96
N VAL A 35 13.02 3.08 -7.85
CA VAL A 35 14.19 2.94 -6.98
C VAL A 35 14.05 1.58 -6.32
N GLU A 36 15.03 0.74 -6.63
CA GLU A 36 15.26 -0.61 -6.15
C GLU A 36 14.78 -0.80 -4.71
N GLN A 37 13.73 -1.62 -4.56
CA GLN A 37 13.21 -2.11 -3.28
C GLN A 37 14.21 -3.09 -2.63
N GLU A 38 15.41 -2.63 -2.31
CA GLU A 38 16.37 -3.45 -1.57
C GLU A 38 16.49 -3.02 -0.09
N GLU A 39 16.05 -1.81 0.26
CA GLU A 39 16.18 -1.27 1.63
C GLU A 39 14.93 -1.45 2.51
N ASP A 40 13.77 -1.77 1.93
CA ASP A 40 12.53 -2.04 2.70
C ASP A 40 12.45 -3.51 3.18
N LYS A 41 13.58 -4.21 3.29
CA LYS A 41 13.69 -5.59 3.82
C LYS A 41 14.16 -5.62 5.28
N TRP A 42 14.10 -4.53 6.03
CA TRP A 42 14.50 -4.56 7.44
C TRP A 42 13.55 -5.39 8.32
N TRP A 43 12.29 -5.56 7.89
CA TRP A 43 11.38 -6.54 8.49
C TRP A 43 11.67 -7.98 8.06
N LEU A 44 12.62 -8.18 7.13
CA LEU A 44 13.07 -9.47 6.66
C LEU A 44 14.14 -10.12 7.54
N SER A 45 14.77 -9.33 8.43
CA SER A 45 16.01 -9.69 9.13
C SER A 45 15.88 -9.76 10.66
N ASP A 46 14.67 -9.74 11.23
CA ASP A 46 14.48 -9.98 12.65
C ASP A 46 14.03 -11.44 12.91
N PRO A 47 14.97 -12.39 13.13
CA PRO A 47 14.65 -13.78 13.46
C PRO A 47 14.11 -13.92 14.89
N ALA A 48 14.11 -12.84 15.69
CA ALA A 48 13.73 -12.83 17.10
C ALA A 48 12.32 -12.25 17.33
N ALA A 49 11.35 -12.61 16.49
CA ALA A 49 9.94 -12.57 16.87
C ALA A 49 9.45 -13.96 17.33
N PRO A 50 9.95 -14.52 18.45
CA PRO A 50 9.39 -15.73 19.02
C PRO A 50 7.97 -15.41 19.48
N GLY A 51 6.98 -15.97 18.79
CA GLY A 51 5.57 -15.80 19.11
C GLY A 51 4.67 -15.40 17.94
N LEU A 52 5.19 -15.05 16.76
CA LEU A 52 4.32 -14.67 15.64
C LEU A 52 3.54 -15.88 15.10
N LEU A 53 4.13 -17.09 15.07
CA LEU A 53 3.42 -18.31 14.68
C LEU A 53 2.52 -18.83 15.80
N ASP A 54 2.94 -18.71 17.06
CA ASP A 54 2.20 -19.18 18.24
C ASP A 54 0.96 -18.30 18.56
N LEU A 55 1.02 -16.98 18.33
CA LEU A 55 -0.16 -16.09 18.43
C LEU A 55 -1.15 -16.28 17.27
N ILE A 56 -0.71 -16.81 16.13
CA ILE A 56 -1.60 -17.05 14.97
C ILE A 56 -2.33 -18.40 15.10
N GLU A 57 -1.74 -19.39 15.76
CA GLU A 57 -2.38 -20.69 15.98
C GLU A 57 -3.48 -20.66 17.06
N LEU A 58 -3.44 -19.73 18.02
CA LEU A 58 -4.31 -19.81 19.21
C LEU A 58 -5.60 -18.97 19.19
N GLU A 59 -5.83 -18.03 18.26
CA GLU A 59 -7.02 -17.14 18.36
C GLU A 59 -7.78 -16.85 17.05
N VAL A 60 -7.45 -17.49 15.93
CA VAL A 60 -8.15 -17.23 14.66
C VAL A 60 -9.10 -18.37 14.32
N ASP A 61 -10.34 -18.23 14.81
CA ASP A 61 -11.47 -19.06 14.40
C ASP A 61 -11.53 -19.12 12.86
N PRO A 62 -11.55 -20.31 12.25
CA PRO A 62 -11.56 -20.44 10.79
C PRO A 62 -12.81 -19.82 10.15
N GLY A 63 -13.89 -19.62 10.91
CA GLY A 63 -15.11 -18.94 10.47
C GLY A 63 -15.08 -17.42 10.66
N GLN A 64 -14.08 -16.85 11.35
CA GLN A 64 -14.02 -15.42 11.63
C GLN A 64 -13.15 -14.69 10.60
N LEU A 65 -13.78 -13.76 9.88
CA LEU A 65 -13.09 -12.87 8.97
C LEU A 65 -12.15 -11.91 9.70
N ILE A 66 -10.98 -11.68 9.12
CA ILE A 66 -9.95 -10.78 9.67
C ILE A 66 -10.17 -9.39 9.09
N ASP A 67 -10.32 -8.36 9.92
CA ASP A 67 -10.37 -6.97 9.46
C ASP A 67 -8.97 -6.37 9.25
N THR A 68 -8.88 -5.21 8.61
CA THR A 68 -7.59 -4.54 8.36
C THR A 68 -6.82 -4.28 9.66
N LYS A 69 -7.52 -3.97 10.77
CA LYS A 69 -6.88 -3.65 12.05
C LYS A 69 -6.20 -4.89 12.65
N ARG A 70 -6.89 -6.03 12.65
CA ARG A 70 -6.36 -7.31 13.13
C ARG A 70 -5.26 -7.82 12.21
N LEU A 71 -5.43 -7.71 10.90
CA LEU A 71 -4.38 -8.04 9.92
C LEU A 71 -3.08 -7.28 10.21
N ARG A 72 -3.17 -5.97 10.44
CA ARG A 72 -1.99 -5.15 10.80
C ARG A 72 -1.30 -5.64 12.07
N ARG A 73 -2.06 -6.05 13.09
CA ARG A 73 -1.50 -6.61 14.33
C ARG A 73 -0.77 -7.93 14.08
N ILE A 74 -1.35 -8.82 13.27
CA ILE A 74 -0.74 -10.10 12.89
C ILE A 74 0.63 -9.89 12.22
N PHE A 75 0.76 -8.87 11.37
CA PHE A 75 2.02 -8.53 10.70
C PHE A 75 2.96 -7.62 11.53
N GLY A 76 2.75 -7.51 12.84
CA GLY A 76 3.62 -6.72 13.73
C GLY A 76 3.29 -5.22 13.76
N GLY A 77 2.02 -4.86 13.68
CA GLY A 77 1.55 -3.47 13.82
C GLY A 77 1.73 -2.59 12.57
N ARG A 78 1.83 -3.18 11.37
CA ARG A 78 2.13 -2.46 10.12
C ARG A 78 1.12 -1.37 9.79
N SER A 79 1.50 -0.44 8.92
CA SER A 79 0.59 0.61 8.43
C SER A 79 -0.47 0.04 7.47
N SER A 80 -1.60 0.72 7.33
CA SER A 80 -2.63 0.31 6.35
C SER A 80 -2.10 0.38 4.92
N MET A 81 -1.23 1.36 4.61
CA MET A 81 -0.64 1.49 3.28
C MET A 81 0.26 0.29 2.94
N TRP A 82 0.99 -0.25 3.92
CA TRP A 82 1.80 -1.46 3.75
C TRP A 82 0.92 -2.66 3.31
N VAL A 83 -0.24 -2.84 3.96
CA VAL A 83 -1.22 -3.89 3.61
C VAL A 83 -1.64 -3.73 2.15
N TRP A 84 -2.08 -2.54 1.76
CA TRP A 84 -2.56 -2.28 0.40
C TRP A 84 -1.49 -2.46 -0.68
N ARG A 85 -0.25 -2.08 -0.40
CA ARG A 85 0.89 -2.35 -1.29
C ARG A 85 1.07 -3.85 -1.50
N HIS A 86 1.04 -4.63 -0.42
CA HIS A 86 1.24 -6.08 -0.51
C HIS A 86 0.06 -6.81 -1.17
N VAL A 87 -1.17 -6.34 -0.98
CA VAL A 87 -2.32 -6.84 -1.75
C VAL A 87 -2.12 -6.56 -3.24
N ARG A 88 -1.72 -5.33 -3.61
CA ARG A 88 -1.48 -4.95 -5.01
C ARG A 88 -0.33 -5.72 -5.65
N SER A 89 0.70 -6.06 -4.88
CA SER A 89 1.82 -6.88 -5.32
C SER A 89 1.50 -8.38 -5.40
N GLY A 90 0.31 -8.83 -4.98
CA GLY A 90 -0.07 -10.24 -4.94
C GLY A 90 0.56 -11.04 -3.78
N ASN A 91 1.22 -10.34 -2.86
CA ASN A 91 1.84 -10.91 -1.66
C ASN A 91 0.81 -11.25 -0.57
N LEU A 92 -0.29 -10.51 -0.52
CA LEU A 92 -1.46 -10.81 0.31
C LEU A 92 -2.66 -11.13 -0.57
N PRO A 93 -3.59 -11.99 -0.11
CA PRO A 93 -4.82 -12.28 -0.83
C PRO A 93 -5.70 -11.04 -0.94
N GLU A 94 -6.56 -11.03 -1.96
CA GLU A 94 -7.52 -9.95 -2.15
C GLU A 94 -8.55 -9.90 -1.00
N PRO A 95 -8.94 -8.71 -0.56
CA PRO A 95 -9.95 -8.58 0.48
C PRO A 95 -11.35 -8.88 -0.03
N ILE A 96 -12.15 -9.49 0.83
CA ILE A 96 -13.60 -9.61 0.71
C ILE A 96 -14.20 -8.28 1.19
N SER A 97 -14.91 -7.58 0.31
CA SER A 97 -15.62 -6.33 0.64
C SER A 97 -17.03 -6.62 1.17
N ILE A 98 -17.30 -6.26 2.42
CA ILE A 98 -18.62 -6.42 3.06
C ILE A 98 -18.99 -5.09 3.73
N GLY A 99 -20.10 -4.47 3.28
CA GLY A 99 -20.58 -3.20 3.86
C GLY A 99 -19.55 -2.05 3.79
N GLY A 100 -18.75 -2.00 2.72
CA GLY A 100 -17.70 -0.99 2.53
C GLY A 100 -16.44 -1.20 3.40
N ARG A 101 -16.36 -2.32 4.13
CA ARG A 101 -15.16 -2.72 4.87
C ARG A 101 -14.49 -3.91 4.20
N ASN A 102 -13.17 -3.98 4.37
CA ASN A 102 -12.33 -5.00 3.78
C ASN A 102 -11.97 -6.06 4.82
N PHE A 103 -12.18 -7.31 4.44
CA PHE A 103 -11.97 -8.48 5.28
C PHE A 103 -11.10 -9.51 4.56
N TRP A 104 -10.39 -10.34 5.31
CA TRP A 104 -9.56 -11.39 4.76
C TRP A 104 -9.93 -12.75 5.35
N SER A 105 -9.81 -13.78 4.50
CA SER A 105 -9.96 -15.16 4.93
C SER A 105 -8.81 -15.53 5.87
N PRO A 106 -9.10 -16.05 7.07
CA PRO A 106 -8.06 -16.47 8.00
C PRO A 106 -7.25 -17.66 7.50
N VAL A 107 -7.82 -18.48 6.63
CA VAL A 107 -7.15 -19.66 6.05
C VAL A 107 -6.09 -19.21 5.05
N GLU A 108 -6.45 -18.30 4.14
CA GLU A 108 -5.53 -17.80 3.11
C GLU A 108 -4.38 -17.00 3.72
N ILE A 109 -4.66 -16.15 4.73
CA ILE A 109 -3.62 -15.39 5.42
C ILE A 109 -2.63 -16.34 6.12
N ARG A 110 -3.13 -17.39 6.79
CA ARG A 110 -2.26 -18.40 7.40
C ARG A 110 -1.37 -19.09 6.38
N GLN A 111 -1.91 -19.45 5.22
CA GLN A 111 -1.13 -20.06 4.15
C GLN A 111 -0.03 -19.13 3.65
N ARG A 112 -0.34 -17.85 3.41
CA ARG A 112 0.67 -16.86 3.00
C ARG A 112 1.75 -16.67 4.05
N ILE A 113 1.37 -16.56 5.32
CA ILE A 113 2.33 -16.44 6.42
C ILE A 113 3.26 -17.67 6.44
N LYS A 114 2.71 -18.88 6.32
CA LYS A 114 3.52 -20.10 6.21
C LYS A 114 4.49 -20.03 5.03
N GLU A 115 4.06 -19.58 3.85
CA GLU A 115 4.94 -19.38 2.68
C GLU A 115 6.07 -18.36 2.96
N PHE A 116 5.74 -17.22 3.58
CA PHE A 116 6.71 -16.17 3.93
C PHE A 116 7.79 -16.66 4.89
N PHE A 117 7.41 -17.45 5.90
CA PHE A 117 8.34 -17.96 6.90
C PHE A 117 9.05 -19.24 6.45
N ALA A 118 8.40 -20.10 5.65
CA ALA A 118 9.02 -21.30 5.10
C ALA A 118 10.19 -20.97 4.15
N GLY A 119 10.07 -19.88 3.37
CA GLY A 119 11.14 -19.40 2.50
C GLY A 119 12.41 -18.92 3.23
N ARG A 120 12.33 -18.60 4.53
CA ARG A 120 13.51 -18.18 5.33
C ARG A 120 14.33 -19.34 5.86
N ASN A 121 13.73 -20.49 6.14
CA ASN A 121 14.42 -21.61 6.80
C ASN A 121 15.36 -22.38 5.86
N GLY A 122 15.36 -22.09 4.55
CA GLY A 122 16.18 -22.79 3.55
C GLY A 122 17.54 -22.16 3.24
N LYS A 123 17.92 -21.05 3.89
CA LYS A 123 19.19 -20.34 3.60
C LYS A 123 20.08 -20.23 4.84
N THR A 124 20.34 -21.34 5.51
CA THR A 124 21.60 -21.51 6.24
C THR A 124 22.64 -22.00 5.24
N ASP A 125 23.21 -21.07 4.50
CA ASP A 125 24.53 -21.23 3.90
C ASP A 125 25.52 -21.30 5.07
N VAL A 126 25.90 -22.52 5.47
CA VAL A 126 27.07 -22.76 6.32
C VAL A 126 27.92 -23.75 5.55
N GLY A 127 29.07 -23.26 5.11
CA GLY A 127 29.83 -23.79 3.98
C GLY A 127 30.39 -25.20 4.14
N LYS A 128 30.84 -25.72 3.00
CA LYS A 128 31.98 -26.63 2.93
C LYS A 128 32.73 -26.45 1.63
#